data_AF-A0A7S2HC97-F1
#
_entry.id   AF-A0A7S2HC97-F1
#
_cell.length_a   1.000
_cell.length_b   1.000
_cell.length_c   1.000
_cell.angle_alpha   90.00
_cell.angle_beta   90.00
_cell.angle_gamma   90.00
#
_symmetry.space_group_name_H-M   'P 1'
#
loop_
_entity.id
_entity.type
_entity.pdbx_description
1 polymer ?
#
loop_
_entity_poly.entity_id
_entity_poly.type
_entity_poly.pdbx_seq_one_letter_code
_entity_poly.pdbx_strand_id
1 'polypeptide(L)'
;LRGRQAKMVVDRATFDQVFGRRHPAVMRIFEHLDADSDGQVDTFEVLLTLTLWSCATWEDKLDLIFQCFDFNRKGSLRLPELFLLVATAARVVGRFADLPAALADPAAQKAAAAAAFGGSAPRAAAQGQAAAELRPEGFAEW
;
A
#
# COMPACT_ATOMS: atom_id res chain seq x y z
N LEU A 1 -9.03 -29.28 -2.40
CA LEU A 1 -10.04 -28.26 -2.03
C LEU A 1 -9.37 -26.89 -2.12
N ARG A 2 -9.42 -26.23 -3.29
CA ARG A 2 -8.89 -24.87 -3.46
C ARG A 2 -9.80 -23.93 -2.68
N GLY A 3 -9.32 -23.45 -1.53
CA GLY A 3 -9.97 -22.36 -0.81
C GLY A 3 -10.13 -21.19 -1.77
N ARG A 4 -11.38 -20.85 -2.08
CA ARG A 4 -11.75 -19.66 -2.84
C ARG A 4 -11.17 -18.48 -2.06
N GLN A 5 -10.01 -17.96 -2.47
CA GLN A 5 -9.49 -16.71 -1.94
C GLN A 5 -10.61 -15.70 -2.18
N ALA A 6 -11.19 -15.18 -1.11
CA ALA A 6 -12.08 -14.04 -1.21
C ALA A 6 -11.21 -12.87 -1.68
N LYS A 7 -11.12 -12.68 -3.01
CA LYS A 7 -10.54 -11.49 -3.60
C LYS A 7 -11.47 -10.37 -3.15
N MET A 8 -11.03 -9.56 -2.19
CA MET A 8 -11.81 -8.40 -1.74
C MET A 8 -11.72 -7.35 -2.84
N VAL A 9 -12.66 -7.42 -3.77
CA VAL A 9 -12.73 -6.55 -4.94
C VAL A 9 -13.82 -5.51 -4.71
N VAL A 10 -13.53 -4.28 -5.13
CA VAL A 10 -14.50 -3.21 -5.24
C VAL A 10 -14.76 -2.97 -6.71
N ASP A 11 -16.00 -3.15 -7.15
CA ASP A 11 -16.40 -2.81 -8.52
C ASP A 11 -16.69 -1.30 -8.66
N ARG A 12 -16.73 -0.82 -9.90
CA ARG A 12 -16.98 0.60 -10.20
C ARG A 12 -18.27 1.14 -9.57
N ALA A 13 -19.34 0.34 -9.56
CA ALA A 13 -20.64 0.75 -9.03
C ALA A 13 -20.62 0.89 -7.50
N THR A 14 -19.99 -0.05 -6.82
CA THR A 14 -19.77 -0.05 -5.37
C THR A 14 -18.87 1.12 -4.98
N PHE A 15 -17.80 1.35 -5.75
CA PHE A 15 -16.91 2.48 -5.52
C PHE A 15 -17.63 3.83 -5.67
N ASP A 16 -18.43 4.00 -6.73
CA ASP A 16 -19.23 5.21 -6.97
C ASP A 16 -20.31 5.39 -5.89
N GLN A 17 -20.96 4.31 -5.44
CA GLN A 17 -21.94 4.37 -4.36
C GLN A 17 -21.32 4.84 -3.03
N VAL A 18 -20.12 4.36 -2.71
CA VAL A 18 -19.44 4.68 -1.44
C VAL A 18 -18.78 6.05 -1.49
N PHE A 19 -18.13 6.41 -2.61
CA PHE A 19 -17.28 7.59 -2.72
C PHE A 19 -17.72 8.62 -3.75
N GLY A 20 -18.37 8.21 -4.83
CA GLY A 20 -18.72 9.04 -5.98
C GLY A 20 -19.66 10.20 -5.68
N ARG A 21 -20.52 10.08 -4.66
CA ARG A 21 -21.40 11.17 -4.21
C ARG A 21 -20.65 12.34 -3.55
N ARG A 22 -19.38 12.16 -3.16
CA ARG A 22 -18.64 13.13 -2.35
C ARG A 22 -17.77 14.05 -3.19
N HIS A 23 -17.15 13.57 -4.26
CA HIS A 23 -16.32 14.40 -5.12
C HIS A 23 -16.04 13.75 -6.49
N PRO A 24 -16.19 14.46 -7.62
CA PRO A 24 -16.01 13.88 -8.97
C PRO A 24 -14.57 13.44 -9.26
N ALA A 25 -13.57 13.98 -8.57
CA ALA A 25 -12.17 13.53 -8.73
C ALA A 25 -11.94 12.10 -8.21
N VAL A 26 -12.83 11.55 -7.36
CA VAL A 26 -12.67 10.20 -6.83
C VAL A 26 -12.81 9.14 -7.94
N MET A 27 -13.64 9.41 -8.95
CA MET A 27 -13.75 8.51 -10.11
C MET A 27 -12.47 8.49 -10.95
N ARG A 28 -11.69 9.58 -10.98
CA ARG A 28 -10.38 9.57 -11.63
C ARG A 28 -9.40 8.67 -10.88
N ILE A 29 -9.46 8.63 -9.55
CA ILE A 29 -8.64 7.70 -8.75
C ILE A 29 -8.98 6.25 -9.10
N PHE A 30 -10.27 5.93 -9.24
CA PHE A 30 -10.69 4.59 -9.67
C PHE A 30 -10.09 4.22 -11.03
N GLU A 31 -10.14 5.14 -12.01
CA GLU A 31 -9.59 4.92 -13.36
C GLU A 31 -8.08 4.67 -13.36
N HIS A 32 -7.32 5.28 -12.44
CA HIS A 32 -5.90 5.00 -12.31
C HIS A 32 -5.61 3.68 -11.59
N LEU A 33 -6.50 3.24 -10.69
CA LEU A 33 -6.37 1.95 -10.00
C LEU A 33 -6.77 0.77 -10.89
N ASP A 34 -7.78 0.95 -11.73
CA ASP A 34 -8.30 -0.02 -12.71
C ASP A 34 -7.45 -0.03 -13.99
N ALA A 35 -6.18 -0.40 -13.85
CA ALA A 35 -5.19 -0.34 -14.93
C ALA A 35 -5.50 -1.27 -16.12
N ASP A 36 -6.20 -2.39 -15.87
CA ASP A 36 -6.65 -3.33 -16.90
C ASP A 36 -8.08 -3.05 -17.39
N SER A 37 -8.74 -2.02 -16.86
CA SER A 37 -10.10 -1.60 -17.25
C SER A 37 -11.12 -2.74 -17.14
N ASP A 38 -10.93 -3.65 -16.18
CA ASP A 38 -11.85 -4.75 -15.90
C ASP A 38 -13.00 -4.32 -14.97
N GLY A 39 -12.97 -3.06 -14.50
CA GLY A 39 -13.98 -2.46 -13.65
C GLY A 39 -13.87 -2.89 -12.19
N GLN A 40 -12.76 -3.50 -11.79
CA GLN A 40 -12.54 -4.10 -10.48
C GLN A 40 -11.19 -3.70 -9.89
N VAL A 41 -11.20 -3.14 -8.69
CA VAL A 41 -9.98 -2.77 -7.96
C VAL A 41 -9.86 -3.55 -6.66
N ASP A 42 -8.64 -3.84 -6.21
CA ASP A 42 -8.44 -4.50 -4.92
C ASP A 42 -8.75 -3.52 -3.78
N THR A 43 -9.46 -3.98 -2.75
CA THR A 43 -9.83 -3.15 -1.59
C THR A 43 -8.61 -2.58 -0.89
N PHE A 44 -7.52 -3.33 -0.78
CA PHE A 44 -6.28 -2.84 -0.17
C PHE A 44 -5.59 -1.78 -1.02
N GLU A 45 -5.70 -1.88 -2.36
CA GLU A 45 -5.18 -0.85 -3.26
C GLU A 45 -5.97 0.45 -3.08
N VAL A 46 -7.30 0.38 -2.96
CA VAL A 46 -8.13 1.55 -2.66
C VAL A 46 -7.76 2.17 -1.31
N LEU A 47 -7.65 1.36 -0.25
CA LEU A 47 -7.32 1.86 1.09
C LEU A 47 -5.93 2.52 1.12
N LEU A 48 -4.91 1.86 0.59
CA LEU A 48 -3.56 2.42 0.48
C LEU A 48 -3.56 3.74 -0.28
N THR A 49 -4.25 3.78 -1.41
CA THR A 49 -4.34 4.95 -2.27
C THR A 49 -4.97 6.14 -1.54
N LEU A 50 -6.10 5.91 -0.87
CA LEU A 50 -6.77 6.95 -0.07
C LEU A 50 -5.94 7.40 1.12
N THR A 51 -5.23 6.48 1.79
CA THR A 51 -4.34 6.85 2.90
C THR A 51 -3.16 7.69 2.42
N LEU A 52 -2.51 7.31 1.31
CA LEU A 52 -1.38 8.05 0.74
C LEU A 52 -1.81 9.46 0.28
N TRP A 53 -2.99 9.59 -0.32
CA TRP A 53 -3.56 10.87 -0.75
C TRP A 53 -4.25 11.69 0.34
N SER A 54 -4.38 11.15 1.55
CA SER A 54 -4.94 11.92 2.65
C SER A 54 -3.99 13.04 3.07
N CYS A 55 -4.54 14.13 3.59
CA CYS A 55 -3.77 15.21 4.23
C CYS A 55 -3.27 14.84 5.64
N ALA A 56 -3.21 13.54 5.98
CA ALA A 56 -2.69 13.08 7.27
C ALA A 56 -1.16 13.25 7.35
N THR A 57 -0.61 13.24 8.56
CA THR A 57 0.85 13.24 8.75
C THR A 57 1.45 11.92 8.25
N TRP A 58 2.76 11.89 8.02
CA TRP A 58 3.42 10.67 7.55
C TRP A 58 3.31 9.53 8.58
N GLU A 59 3.43 9.87 9.86
CA GLU A 59 3.27 8.95 10.98
C GLU A 59 1.84 8.37 11.01
N ASP A 60 0.82 9.22 10.88
CA ASP A 60 -0.57 8.77 10.84
C ASP A 60 -0.85 7.88 9.61
N LYS A 61 -0.25 8.21 8.45
CA LYS A 61 -0.35 7.39 7.24
C LYS A 61 0.22 6.00 7.47
N LEU A 62 1.41 5.91 8.06
CA LEU A 62 2.04 4.62 8.38
C LEU A 62 1.21 3.82 9.37
N ASP A 63 0.65 4.45 10.41
CA ASP A 63 -0.21 3.80 11.38
C ASP A 63 -1.50 3.27 10.75
N LEU A 64 -2.13 4.05 9.87
CA LEU A 64 -3.32 3.64 9.14
C LEU A 64 -3.02 2.46 8.21
N ILE A 65 -1.91 2.51 7.47
CA ILE A 65 -1.48 1.41 6.60
C ILE A 65 -1.20 0.17 7.43
N PHE A 66 -0.45 0.29 8.52
CA PHE A 66 -0.13 -0.84 9.40
C PHE A 66 -1.39 -1.51 9.94
N GLN A 67 -2.38 -0.72 10.38
CA GLN A 67 -3.66 -1.21 10.86
C GLN A 67 -4.48 -1.92 9.77
N CYS A 68 -4.37 -1.48 8.51
CA CYS A 68 -5.04 -2.15 7.38
C CYS A 68 -4.49 -3.55 7.12
N PHE A 69 -3.18 -3.77 7.30
CA PHE A 69 -2.53 -5.04 7.02
C PHE A 69 -2.36 -5.96 8.25
N ASP A 70 -2.54 -5.46 9.47
CA ASP A 70 -2.60 -6.28 10.69
C ASP A 70 -3.99 -6.91 10.88
N PHE A 71 -4.26 -7.97 10.10
CA PHE A 71 -5.54 -8.70 10.12
C PHE A 71 -5.99 -9.18 11.50
N ASN A 72 -5.03 -9.45 12.40
CA ASN A 72 -5.33 -9.99 13.73
C ASN A 72 -5.32 -8.93 14.84
N ARG A 73 -5.08 -7.65 14.49
CA ARG A 73 -4.95 -6.53 15.44
C ARG A 73 -4.05 -6.86 16.63
N LYS A 74 -2.96 -7.59 16.37
CA LYS A 74 -2.00 -8.01 17.39
C LYS A 74 -0.89 -6.99 17.61
N GLY A 75 -0.90 -5.87 16.89
CA GLY A 75 0.12 -4.83 16.95
C GLY A 75 1.45 -5.23 16.29
N SER A 76 1.45 -6.29 15.46
CA SER A 76 2.65 -6.77 14.77
C SER A 76 2.28 -7.38 13.42
N LEU A 77 3.13 -7.18 12.41
CA LEU A 77 3.01 -7.87 11.13
C LEU A 77 3.84 -9.15 11.13
N ARG A 78 3.30 -10.22 10.56
CA ARG A 78 4.03 -11.44 10.20
C ARG A 78 4.57 -11.31 8.78
N LEU A 79 5.53 -12.16 8.41
CA LEU A 79 6.12 -12.16 7.07
C LEU A 79 5.08 -12.16 5.92
N PRO A 80 3.98 -12.93 5.96
CA PRO A 80 2.96 -12.87 4.91
C PRO A 80 2.20 -11.54 4.86
N GLU A 81 1.96 -10.92 6.02
CA GLU A 81 1.23 -9.65 6.15
C GLU A 81 2.12 -8.49 5.66
N LEU A 82 3.40 -8.49 6.03
CA LEU A 82 4.37 -7.51 5.53
C LEU A 82 4.62 -7.67 4.03
N PHE A 83 4.72 -8.90 3.52
CA PHE A 83 4.85 -9.13 2.09
C PHE A 83 3.63 -8.58 1.32
N LEU A 84 2.42 -8.82 1.82
CA LEU A 84 1.21 -8.27 1.22
C LEU A 84 1.19 -6.74 1.24
N LEU A 85 1.62 -6.11 2.34
CA LEU A 85 1.76 -4.67 2.46
C LEU A 85 2.72 -4.13 1.39
N VAL A 86 3.95 -4.66 1.34
CA VAL A 86 5.00 -4.19 0.41
C VAL A 86 4.58 -4.41 -1.05
N ALA A 87 4.04 -5.57 -1.39
CA ALA A 87 3.60 -5.88 -2.75
C ALA A 87 2.42 -5.00 -3.20
N THR A 88 1.51 -4.68 -2.29
CA THR A 88 0.37 -3.81 -2.62
C THR A 88 0.80 -2.35 -2.70
N ALA A 89 1.65 -1.89 -1.79
CA ALA A 89 2.22 -0.54 -1.84
C ALA A 89 3.03 -0.32 -3.11
N ALA A 90 3.87 -1.28 -3.53
CA ALA A 90 4.62 -1.19 -4.78
C ALA A 90 3.70 -1.12 -6.01
N ARG A 91 2.62 -1.90 -6.04
CA ARG A 91 1.63 -1.81 -7.14
C ARG A 91 0.95 -0.45 -7.19
N VAL A 92 0.47 0.05 -6.04
CA VAL A 92 -0.21 1.34 -5.94
C VAL A 92 0.73 2.48 -6.33
N VAL A 93 1.92 2.54 -5.73
CA VAL A 93 2.91 3.59 -6.02
C VAL A 93 3.33 3.51 -7.49
N GLY A 94 3.52 2.31 -8.06
CA GLY A 94 3.87 2.14 -9.48
C GLY A 94 2.81 2.62 -10.47
N ARG A 95 1.57 2.86 -10.03
CA ARG A 95 0.52 3.48 -10.86
C ARG A 95 0.57 5.01 -10.86
N PHE A 96 1.22 5.61 -9.87
CA PHE A 96 1.25 7.05 -9.66
C PHE A 96 2.65 7.66 -9.79
N ALA A 97 3.70 6.85 -9.65
CA ALA A 97 5.09 7.27 -9.68
C ALA A 97 6.00 6.18 -10.29
N ASP A 98 7.15 6.59 -10.81
CA ASP A 98 8.17 5.68 -11.32
C ASP A 98 8.85 4.94 -10.17
N LEU A 99 8.66 3.61 -10.13
CA LEU A 99 9.34 2.74 -9.17
C LEU A 99 10.62 2.15 -9.76
N PRO A 100 11.71 2.09 -8.97
CA PRO A 100 12.86 1.27 -9.31
C PRO A 100 12.44 -0.19 -9.57
N ALA A 101 12.96 -0.80 -10.64
CA ALA A 101 12.61 -2.17 -11.03
C ALA A 101 12.80 -3.21 -9.89
N ALA A 102 13.76 -2.96 -8.99
CA ALA A 102 14.00 -3.78 -7.81
C ALA A 102 12.83 -3.81 -6.82
N LEU A 103 12.02 -2.75 -6.75
CA LEU A 103 10.84 -2.70 -5.88
C LEU A 103 9.58 -3.24 -6.57
N ALA A 104 9.59 -3.36 -7.90
CA ALA A 104 8.51 -3.94 -8.68
C ALA A 104 8.57 -5.49 -8.75
N ASP A 105 9.76 -6.09 -8.57
CA ASP A 105 9.95 -7.54 -8.62
C ASP A 105 9.42 -8.24 -7.33
N PRO A 106 8.44 -9.16 -7.44
CA PRO A 106 7.92 -9.92 -6.30
C PRO A 106 8.98 -10.74 -5.55
N ALA A 107 10.01 -11.23 -6.24
CA ALA A 107 11.09 -11.98 -5.60
C ALA A 107 11.94 -11.05 -4.72
N ALA A 108 12.29 -9.87 -5.23
CA ALA A 108 12.95 -8.83 -4.46
C ALA A 108 12.10 -8.33 -3.28
N GLN A 109 10.78 -8.14 -3.46
CA GLN A 109 9.86 -7.78 -2.37
C GLN A 109 9.84 -8.83 -1.26
N LYS A 110 9.79 -10.12 -1.62
CA LYS A 110 9.84 -11.23 -0.65
C LYS A 110 11.18 -11.29 0.07
N ALA A 111 12.28 -11.08 -0.65
CA ALA A 111 13.63 -11.03 -0.08
C ALA A 111 13.78 -9.85 0.89
N ALA A 112 13.30 -8.66 0.53
CA ALA A 112 13.30 -7.47 1.37
C ALA A 112 12.47 -7.67 2.64
N ALA A 113 11.25 -8.23 2.52
CA ALA A 113 10.44 -8.57 3.68
C ALA A 113 11.14 -9.59 4.59
N ALA A 114 11.77 -10.63 4.02
CA ALA A 114 12.53 -11.61 4.79
C ALA A 114 13.76 -11.00 5.47
N ALA A 115 14.49 -10.10 4.81
CA ALA A 115 15.64 -9.40 5.38
C ALA A 115 15.25 -8.51 6.57
N ALA A 116 14.09 -7.85 6.49
CA ALA A 116 13.54 -7.05 7.58
C ALA A 116 13.26 -7.90 8.84
N PHE A 117 12.79 -9.15 8.69
CA PHE A 117 12.56 -10.08 9.81
C PHE A 117 13.81 -10.87 10.24
N GLY A 118 14.77 -11.09 9.34
CA GLY A 118 15.93 -11.96 9.55
C GLY A 118 17.09 -11.36 10.36
N GLY A 119 16.99 -10.09 10.80
CA GLY A 119 17.98 -9.47 11.67
C GLY A 119 19.35 -9.16 11.03
N SER A 120 19.47 -9.20 9.71
CA SER A 120 20.71 -8.84 8.99
C SER A 120 20.81 -7.34 8.67
N ALA A 121 19.84 -6.51 9.06
CA ALA A 121 20.05 -5.08 9.10
C ALA A 121 20.79 -4.74 10.41
N PRO A 122 21.97 -4.09 10.38
CA PRO A 122 22.62 -3.65 11.60
C PRO A 122 21.63 -2.75 12.35
N ARG A 123 21.17 -3.22 13.51
CA ARG A 123 20.24 -2.52 14.41
C ARG A 123 20.76 -1.13 14.85
N ALA A 124 22.04 -0.84 14.58
CA ALA A 124 22.68 0.45 14.78
C ALA A 124 22.51 1.47 13.63
N ALA A 125 22.15 1.06 12.40
CA ALA A 125 21.96 1.98 11.28
C ALA A 125 20.50 2.48 11.13
N ALA A 126 19.52 1.68 11.59
CA ALA A 126 18.11 2.00 11.44
C ALA A 126 17.61 3.11 12.39
N GLN A 127 18.33 3.42 13.48
CA GLN A 127 17.98 4.52 14.40
C GLN A 127 18.66 5.85 14.04
N GLY A 128 19.55 5.89 13.06
CA GLY A 128 20.33 7.09 12.72
C GLY A 128 20.11 7.65 11.31
N GLN A 129 19.63 6.87 10.35
CA GLN A 129 19.56 7.31 8.94
C GLN A 129 18.21 7.07 8.24
N ALA A 130 17.37 6.14 8.70
CA ALA A 130 16.09 5.86 8.03
C ALA A 130 15.03 6.97 8.23
N ALA A 131 15.13 7.76 9.31
CA ALA A 131 14.25 8.91 9.55
C ALA A 131 14.61 10.15 8.69
N ALA A 132 15.80 10.16 8.06
CA ALA A 132 16.27 11.31 7.30
C ALA A 132 15.83 11.29 5.83
N GLU A 133 15.41 10.13 5.31
CA GLU A 133 15.18 9.92 3.87
C GLU A 133 13.69 9.87 3.48
N LEU A 134 12.79 9.57 4.42
CA LEU A 134 11.34 9.72 4.23
C LEU A 134 10.93 11.15 4.58
N ARG A 135 11.38 12.10 3.77
CA ARG A 135 10.96 13.50 3.93
C ARG A 135 9.46 13.62 3.58
N PRO A 136 8.65 14.28 4.42
CA PRO A 136 7.22 14.49 4.15
C PRO A 136 6.96 15.27 2.86
N GLU A 137 7.96 16.01 2.39
CA GLU A 137 7.91 16.89 1.22
C GLU A 137 7.54 16.15 -0.08
N GLY A 138 7.94 14.88 -0.26
CA GLY A 138 7.74 14.16 -1.53
C GLY A 138 6.29 13.79 -1.84
N PHE A 139 5.43 13.70 -0.83
CA PHE A 139 3.99 13.43 -0.97
C PHE A 139 3.12 14.67 -0.73
N ALA A 140 3.69 15.78 -0.28
CA ALA A 140 2.97 17.04 -0.04
C ALA A 140 2.78 17.87 -1.33
N GLU A 141 3.51 17.56 -2.40
CA GLU A 141 3.48 18.28 -3.68
C GLU A 141 2.46 17.73 -4.70
N TRP A 142 1.57 16.80 -4.29
CA TRP A 142 0.57 16.16 -5.15
C TRP A 142 -0.87 16.55 -4.80
#